data_AF-A0A2P1PLG0-F1
#
_entry.id   AF-A0A2P1PLG0-F1
#
_cell.length_a   1.000
_cell.length_b   1.000
_cell.length_c   1.000
_cell.angle_alpha   90.00
_cell.angle_beta   90.00
_cell.angle_gamma   90.00
#
_symmetry.space_group_name_H-M   'P 1'
#
loop_
_entity.id
_entity.type
_entity.pdbx_description
1 polymer ?
#
loop_
_entity_poly.entity_id
_entity_poly.type
_entity_poly.pdbx_seq_one_letter_code
_entity_poly.pdbx_strand_id
1 'polypeptide(L)'
;MRPFTLTRLAKADLRAIAVYTEEQWGVEQRNLYIRQFDDTFHLLAATPGLGKACNDIMPGYRKFPQGSHLVFYKNGIASVIEIVRILHKSMDVEPLLIGG
;
A
#
# COMPACT_ATOMS: atom_id res chain seq x y z
N MET A 1 2.90 3.30 18.82
CA MET A 1 2.70 2.75 17.46
C MET A 1 4.05 2.36 16.89
N ARG A 2 4.19 1.22 16.20
CA ARG A 2 5.45 0.90 15.51
C ARG A 2 5.59 1.76 14.25
N PRO A 3 6.79 2.27 13.96
CA PRO A 3 7.01 3.12 12.79
C PRO A 3 6.91 2.31 11.50
N PHE A 4 6.56 3.00 10.41
CA PHE A 4 6.68 2.52 9.04
C PHE A 4 7.15 3.66 8.14
N THR A 5 7.69 3.33 6.98
CA THR A 5 8.04 4.32 5.95
C THR A 5 7.18 4.12 4.71
N LEU A 6 6.99 5.18 3.93
CA LEU A 6 6.40 5.08 2.60
C LEU A 6 7.42 5.53 1.57
N THR A 7 7.58 4.74 0.52
CA THR A 7 8.35 5.16 -0.65
C THR A 7 7.68 6.36 -1.33
N ARG A 8 8.43 7.03 -2.21
CA ARG A 8 7.88 8.12 -3.05
C ARG A 8 6.70 7.66 -3.90
N LEU A 9 6.74 6.41 -4.39
CA LEU A 9 5.66 5.82 -5.20
C LEU A 9 4.42 5.53 -4.36
N ALA A 10 4.56 4.93 -3.18
CA ALA A 10 3.43 4.70 -2.28
C ALA A 10 2.72 6.00 -1.88
N LYS A 11 3.48 7.09 -1.66
CA LYS A 11 2.90 8.43 -1.42
C LYS A 11 2.15 8.98 -2.64
N ALA A 12 2.64 8.70 -3.85
CA ALA A 12 1.96 9.10 -5.08
C ALA A 12 0.67 8.28 -5.29
N ASP A 13 0.72 6.98 -5.03
CA ASP A 13 -0.45 6.10 -5.08
C ASP A 13 -1.54 6.61 -4.09
N LEU A 14 -1.19 6.90 -2.83
CA LEU A 14 -2.15 7.47 -1.86
C LEU A 14 -2.79 8.77 -2.34
N ARG A 15 -2.01 9.66 -2.97
CA ARG A 15 -2.55 10.92 -3.51
C ARG A 15 -3.54 10.66 -4.65
N ALA A 16 -3.19 9.76 -5.58
CA ALA A 16 -4.10 9.40 -6.67
C ALA A 16 -5.39 8.78 -6.14
N ILE A 17 -5.29 7.90 -5.14
CA ILE A 17 -6.44 7.30 -4.47
C ILE A 17 -7.29 8.37 -3.78
N ALA A 18 -6.68 9.32 -3.07
CA ALA A 18 -7.40 10.40 -2.40
C ALA A 18 -8.20 11.25 -3.39
N VAL A 19 -7.56 11.70 -4.48
CA VAL A 19 -8.20 12.50 -5.53
C VAL A 19 -9.35 11.73 -6.16
N TYR A 20 -9.10 10.50 -6.60
CA TYR A 20 -10.14 9.67 -7.21
C TYR A 20 -11.32 9.41 -6.25
N THR A 21 -11.04 9.11 -4.99
CA THR A 21 -12.10 8.83 -3.99
C THR A 21 -12.97 10.06 -3.75
N GLU A 22 -12.37 11.24 -3.71
CA GLU A 22 -13.09 12.50 -3.56
C GLU A 22 -13.93 12.85 -4.78
N GLU A 23 -13.38 12.68 -5.98
CA GLU A 23 -14.10 12.94 -7.23
C GLU A 23 -15.34 12.04 -7.39
N GLN A 24 -15.24 10.78 -6.93
CA GLN A 24 -16.34 9.82 -7.08
C GLN A 24 -17.36 9.86 -5.93
N TRP A 25 -16.92 10.10 -4.69
CA TRP A 25 -17.77 9.93 -3.50
C TRP A 25 -17.68 11.07 -2.49
N GLY A 26 -16.90 12.11 -2.76
CA GLY A 26 -16.76 13.29 -1.91
C GLY A 26 -15.73 13.16 -0.80
N VAL A 27 -15.53 14.29 -0.11
CA VAL A 27 -14.47 14.50 0.89
C VAL A 27 -14.59 13.57 2.10
N GLU A 28 -15.81 13.28 2.56
CA GLU A 28 -16.02 12.40 3.71
C GLU A 28 -15.50 10.98 3.42
N GLN A 29 -15.82 10.46 2.23
CA GLN A 29 -15.37 9.13 1.82
C GLN A 29 -13.85 9.10 1.60
N ARG A 30 -13.27 10.16 1.02
CA ARG A 30 -11.81 10.32 0.92
C ARG A 30 -11.15 10.22 2.30
N ASN A 31 -11.63 11.01 3.26
CA ASN A 31 -11.03 11.06 4.59
C ASN A 31 -11.15 9.71 5.31
N LEU A 32 -12.31 9.06 5.22
CA LEU A 32 -12.50 7.71 5.77
C LEU A 32 -11.52 6.72 5.14
N TYR A 33 -11.39 6.73 3.82
CA TYR A 33 -10.57 5.75 3.11
C TYR A 33 -9.07 5.92 3.38
N ILE A 34 -8.58 7.16 3.43
CA ILE A 34 -7.19 7.46 3.82
C ILE A 34 -6.90 7.05 5.27
N ARG A 35 -7.85 7.27 6.19
CA ARG A 35 -7.71 6.80 7.58
C ARG A 35 -7.58 5.29 7.67
N GLN A 36 -8.37 4.55 6.89
CA GLN A 36 -8.27 3.09 6.88
C GLN A 36 -6.91 2.59 6.35
N PHE A 37 -6.29 3.30 5.39
CA PHE A 37 -4.92 2.99 4.98
C PHE A 37 -3.91 3.23 6.10
N ASP A 38 -4.02 4.35 6.81
CA ASP A 38 -3.14 4.65 7.95
C ASP A 38 -3.24 3.59 9.05
N ASP A 39 -4.46 3.22 9.43
CA ASP A 39 -4.74 2.13 10.38
C ASP A 39 -4.13 0.81 9.90
N THR A 40 -4.25 0.51 8.59
CA THR A 40 -3.66 -0.68 7.98
C THR A 40 -2.13 -0.66 8.06
N PHE A 41 -1.49 0.48 7.79
CA PHE A 41 -0.02 0.57 7.87
C PHE A 41 0.48 0.36 9.30
N HIS A 42 -0.22 0.91 10.29
CA HIS A 42 0.10 0.66 11.69
C HIS A 42 -0.11 -0.80 12.11
N LEU A 43 -1.18 -1.44 11.62
CA LEU A 43 -1.42 -2.87 11.83
C LEU A 43 -0.29 -3.72 11.24
N LEU A 44 0.13 -3.43 10.01
CA LEU A 44 1.22 -4.15 9.34
C LEU A 44 2.58 -3.89 10.01
N ALA A 45 2.82 -2.68 10.51
CA ALA A 45 4.04 -2.37 11.26
C ALA A 45 4.09 -3.14 12.59
N ALA A 46 2.94 -3.27 13.26
CA ALA A 46 2.80 -4.07 14.48
C ALA A 46 2.98 -5.57 14.21
N THR A 47 2.41 -6.07 13.11
CA THR A 47 2.42 -7.50 12.74
C THR A 47 2.84 -7.70 11.28
N PRO A 48 4.16 -7.59 10.95
CA PRO A 48 4.64 -7.70 9.56
C PRO A 48 4.38 -9.06 8.90
N GLY A 49 4.06 -10.09 9.70
CA GLY A 49 3.70 -11.42 9.23
C GLY A 49 2.29 -11.53 8.62
N LEU A 50 1.43 -10.52 8.83
CA LEU A 50 0.01 -10.59 8.48
C LEU A 50 -0.26 -10.59 6.97
N GLY A 51 0.63 -9.98 6.17
CA GLY A 51 0.52 -9.97 4.72
C GLY A 51 1.00 -11.28 4.11
N LYS A 52 0.37 -11.67 2.99
CA LYS A 52 0.77 -12.85 2.22
C LYS A 52 2.09 -12.57 1.51
N ALA A 53 3.06 -13.46 1.63
CA ALA A 53 4.31 -13.38 0.89
C ALA A 53 4.04 -13.51 -0.63
N CYS A 54 4.75 -12.73 -1.42
CA CYS A 54 4.72 -12.77 -2.89
C CYS A 54 6.06 -13.24 -3.45
N ASN A 55 6.70 -14.21 -2.79
CA ASN A 55 8.06 -14.63 -3.11
C ASN A 55 8.21 -15.15 -4.54
N ASP A 56 7.13 -15.68 -5.11
CA ASP A 56 7.10 -16.18 -6.49
C ASP A 56 7.24 -15.06 -7.54
N ILE A 57 6.96 -13.81 -7.17
CA ILE A 57 7.03 -12.62 -8.05
C ILE A 57 8.16 -11.69 -7.62
N MET A 58 8.30 -11.46 -6.31
CA MET A 58 9.27 -10.54 -5.76
C MET A 58 9.68 -11.01 -4.35
N PRO A 59 10.84 -11.70 -4.22
CA PRO A 59 11.32 -12.22 -2.95
C PRO A 59 11.44 -11.13 -1.87
N GLY A 60 10.95 -11.45 -0.67
CA GLY A 60 11.01 -10.54 0.48
C GLY A 60 9.86 -9.52 0.57
N TYR A 61 8.95 -9.51 -0.41
CA TYR A 61 7.77 -8.66 -0.42
C TYR A 61 6.53 -9.40 0.08
N ARG A 62 5.62 -8.63 0.68
CA ARG A 62 4.33 -9.07 1.17
C ARG A 62 3.24 -8.15 0.61
N LYS A 63 2.04 -8.70 0.46
CA LYS A 63 0.84 -7.95 0.10
C LYS A 63 -0.27 -8.12 1.13
N PHE A 64 -1.07 -7.09 1.32
CA PHE A 64 -2.24 -7.11 2.19
C PHE A 64 -3.40 -6.36 1.54
N PRO A 65 -4.62 -6.92 1.49
CA PRO A 65 -5.78 -6.25 0.91
C PRO A 65 -6.32 -5.17 1.84
N GLN A 66 -6.64 -3.99 1.29
CA GLN A 66 -7.31 -2.89 1.99
C GLN A 66 -8.39 -2.27 1.09
N GLY A 67 -9.64 -2.67 1.32
CA GLY A 67 -10.78 -2.29 0.48
C GLY A 67 -10.59 -2.72 -0.97
N SER A 68 -10.56 -1.75 -1.89
CA SER A 68 -10.33 -1.99 -3.32
C SER A 68 -8.85 -2.00 -3.73
N HIS A 69 -7.90 -1.91 -2.79
CA HIS A 69 -6.47 -1.84 -3.07
C HIS A 69 -5.68 -2.97 -2.41
N LEU A 70 -4.49 -3.23 -2.93
CA LEU A 70 -3.46 -4.09 -2.37
C LEU A 70 -2.29 -3.22 -1.92
N VAL A 71 -1.94 -3.34 -0.64
CA VAL A 71 -0.77 -2.71 -0.04
C VAL A 71 0.42 -3.65 -0.17
N PHE A 72 1.45 -3.23 -0.89
CA PHE A 72 2.71 -3.95 -1.03
C PHE A 72 3.75 -3.36 -0.09
N TYR A 73 4.39 -4.22 0.69
CA TYR A 73 5.38 -3.81 1.67
C TYR A 73 6.47 -4.88 1.85
N LYS A 74 7.56 -4.49 2.51
CA LYS A 74 8.65 -5.40 2.88
C LYS A 74 9.18 -5.04 4.26
N ASN A 75 9.94 -5.97 4.85
CA ASN A 75 10.74 -5.65 6.02
C ASN A 75 11.89 -4.72 5.61
N GLY A 76 12.04 -3.60 6.30
CA GLY A 76 13.16 -2.67 6.17
C GLY A 76 14.19 -2.84 7.29
N ILE A 77 14.94 -1.78 7.57
CA ILE A 77 15.99 -1.75 8.58
C ILE A 77 15.37 -1.71 9.99
N ALA A 78 15.99 -2.36 10.96
CA ALA A 78 15.59 -2.33 12.38
C ALA A 78 14.11 -2.69 12.62
N SER A 79 13.59 -3.66 11.86
CA SER A 79 12.20 -4.16 11.96
C SER A 79 11.13 -3.11 11.60
N VAL A 80 11.50 -2.01 10.95
CA VAL A 80 10.57 -1.03 10.38
C VAL A 80 10.12 -1.52 9.02
N ILE A 81 8.81 -1.64 8.80
CA ILE A 81 8.31 -2.00 7.46
C ILE A 81 8.37 -0.80 6.53
N GLU A 82 8.57 -1.06 5.24
CA GLU A 82 8.49 -0.06 4.18
C GLU A 82 7.29 -0.38 3.29
N ILE A 83 6.35 0.56 3.19
CA ILE A 83 5.23 0.51 2.24
C ILE A 83 5.74 0.95 0.87
N VAL A 84 5.71 0.04 -0.09
CA VAL A 84 6.37 0.17 -1.39
C VAL A 84 5.40 0.68 -2.45
N ARG A 85 4.20 0.12 -2.53
CA ARG A 85 3.14 0.49 -3.50
C ARG A 85 1.76 0.24 -2.93
N ILE A 86 0.76 0.97 -3.44
CA ILE A 86 -0.66 0.73 -3.17
C ILE A 86 -1.38 0.69 -4.50
N LEU A 87 -1.81 -0.51 -4.91
CA LEU A 87 -2.32 -0.74 -6.26
C LEU A 87 -3.78 -1.16 -6.20
N HIS A 88 -4.60 -0.69 -7.12
CA HIS A 88 -5.98 -1.14 -7.19
C HIS A 88 -6.04 -2.65 -7.49
N LYS A 89 -6.94 -3.38 -6.83
CA LYS A 89 -7.07 -4.84 -6.95
C LYS A 89 -7.43 -5.30 -8.36
N SER A 90 -8.06 -4.41 -9.14
CA SER A 90 -8.43 -4.64 -10.53
C SER A 90 -7.45 -4.02 -11.52
N MET A 91 -6.24 -3.63 -11.09
CA MET A 91 -5.18 -3.43 -12.06
C MET A 91 -4.94 -4.76 -12.76
N ASP A 92 -5.48 -4.88 -13.98
CA ASP A 92 -4.74 -5.52 -15.06
C ASP A 92 -3.32 -4.94 -14.98
N VAL A 93 -2.35 -5.83 -14.83
CA VAL A 93 -0.95 -5.44 -14.82
C VAL A 93 -0.67 -4.93 -16.23
N GLU A 94 -0.85 -3.64 -16.50
CA GLU A 94 -0.02 -2.99 -17.50
C GLU A 94 1.41 -3.12 -16.96
N PRO A 95 2.26 -3.95 -17.58
CA PRO A 95 3.63 -4.09 -17.14
C PRO A 95 4.25 -2.72 -17.35
N LEU A 96 4.46 -1.98 -16.25
CA LEU A 96 5.36 -0.85 -16.31
C LEU A 96 6.70 -1.44 -16.73
N LEU A 97 7.00 -1.20 -17.99
CA LEU A 97 8.12 -1.72 -18.75
C LEU A 97 9.38 -1.68 -17.89
N ILE A 98 10.08 -2.81 -17.87
CA ILE A 98 11.52 -2.84 -17.60
C ILE A 98 12.13 -1.87 -18.62
N GLY A 99 12.44 -0.66 -18.15
CA GLY A 99 13.08 0.36 -18.94
C GLY A 99 14.57 0.04 -19.06
N GLY A 100 15.00 -0.17 -20.31
CA GLY A 100 16.22 0.38 -20.94
C GLY A 100 17.54 0.20 -20.23
#